data_AF-A0A1B6MTT8-F1
#
_entry.id   AF-A0A1B6MTT8-F1
#
_cell.length_a   1.000
_cell.length_b   1.000
_cell.length_c   1.000
_cell.angle_alpha   90.00
_cell.angle_beta   90.00
_cell.angle_gamma   90.00
#
_symmetry.space_group_name_H-M   'P 1'
#
loop_
_entity.id
_entity.type
_entity.pdbx_description
1 polymer ?
#
loop_
_entity_poly.entity_id
_entity_poly.type
_entity_poly.pdbx_seq_one_letter_code
_entity_poly.pdbx_strand_id
1 'polypeptide(L)'
;MGDSQGSSDQTQEPLRGFEALKQHTLAHKVDVALWTTRLLTVFFTLAYFIPVFGNPYNAYYKVLMANAATSALRLHQRLPGVSFNREFLSRLLTEDSCHYLFYSLIFLYVAPVTFALLPVFLFSMIHFSSYSLTLLDLMGHNSWWGARLLISLVEFQSRNILRLIAFSEIFLMPYTVILIFMGRAGLLTPFVYYHFLMQRYNSQRNPYTRNMFQELRITLEGVANKPNMPGIVRNALMSIVAFTCRLAPPQRPAQQ
;
A
#
# COMPACT_ATOMS: atom_id res chain seq x y z
N MET A 1 6.18 26.80 -65.32
CA MET A 1 6.94 25.73 -64.64
C MET A 1 6.98 26.07 -63.17
N GLY A 2 5.91 25.71 -62.47
CA GLY A 2 5.90 25.67 -61.01
C GLY A 2 6.11 24.23 -60.60
N ASP A 3 6.85 24.02 -59.51
CA ASP A 3 6.62 22.94 -58.56
C ASP A 3 7.39 23.26 -57.29
N SER A 4 6.67 23.87 -56.35
CA SER A 4 7.09 24.02 -54.96
C SER A 4 6.82 22.68 -54.26
N GLN A 5 7.88 21.89 -54.02
CA GLN A 5 7.79 20.73 -53.13
C GLN A 5 7.74 21.21 -51.68
N GLY A 6 6.52 21.41 -51.18
CA GLY A 6 6.25 21.47 -49.74
C GLY A 6 6.21 20.05 -49.19
N SER A 7 7.27 19.63 -48.53
CA SER A 7 7.28 18.41 -47.71
C SER A 7 6.30 18.60 -46.56
N SER A 8 5.12 18.00 -46.67
CA SER A 8 4.12 17.95 -45.61
C SER A 8 4.66 17.12 -44.45
N ASP A 9 5.17 17.80 -43.43
CA ASP A 9 5.46 17.22 -42.12
C ASP A 9 4.11 16.84 -41.51
N GLN A 10 3.69 15.59 -41.71
CA GLN A 10 2.47 15.04 -41.12
C GLN A 10 2.69 14.97 -39.61
N THR A 11 2.29 16.03 -38.92
CA THR A 11 2.10 16.01 -37.48
C THR A 11 0.93 15.06 -37.23
N GLN A 12 1.21 13.78 -36.96
CA GLN A 12 0.22 12.84 -36.45
C GLN A 12 -0.36 13.47 -35.19
N GLU A 13 -1.61 13.95 -35.27
CA GLU A 13 -2.32 14.35 -34.05
C GLU A 13 -2.31 13.16 -33.09
N PRO A 14 -1.95 13.37 -31.81
CA PRO A 14 -1.98 12.29 -30.85
C PRO A 14 -3.41 11.75 -30.80
N LEU A 15 -3.57 10.46 -31.14
CA LEU A 15 -4.83 9.73 -30.99
C LEU A 15 -5.35 10.01 -29.57
N ARG A 16 -6.53 10.63 -29.46
CA ARG A 16 -7.19 10.98 -28.20
C ARG A 16 -8.58 10.35 -28.15
N GLY A 17 -9.06 10.12 -26.94
CA GLY A 17 -10.40 9.56 -26.71
C GLY A 17 -10.41 8.04 -26.64
N PHE A 18 -11.55 7.43 -27.00
CA PHE A 18 -11.79 6.00 -26.76
C PHE A 18 -10.81 5.07 -27.48
N GLU A 19 -10.39 5.43 -28.70
CA GLU A 19 -9.44 4.61 -29.46
C GLU A 19 -8.04 4.61 -28.84
N ALA A 20 -7.60 5.75 -28.31
CA ALA A 20 -6.34 5.87 -27.57
C ALA A 20 -6.38 5.04 -26.29
N LEU A 21 -7.50 5.08 -25.56
CA LEU A 21 -7.72 4.26 -24.38
C LEU A 21 -7.69 2.76 -24.73
N LYS A 22 -8.38 2.35 -25.79
CA LYS A 22 -8.40 0.95 -26.25
C LYS A 22 -6.99 0.48 -26.59
N GLN A 23 -6.23 1.23 -27.39
CA GLN A 23 -4.86 0.89 -27.73
C GLN A 23 -3.97 0.83 -26.48
N HIS A 24 -4.10 1.79 -25.57
CA HIS A 24 -3.35 1.80 -24.31
C HIS A 24 -3.65 0.57 -23.44
N THR A 25 -4.92 0.17 -23.33
CA THR A 25 -5.31 -1.01 -22.55
C THR A 25 -4.78 -2.31 -23.12
N LEU A 26 -4.70 -2.42 -24.46
CA LEU A 26 -4.13 -3.59 -25.13
C LEU A 26 -2.61 -3.67 -24.96
N ALA A 27 -1.93 -2.52 -24.92
CA ALA A 27 -0.48 -2.45 -24.67
C ALA A 27 -0.12 -2.69 -23.20
N HIS A 28 -0.88 -2.15 -22.25
CA HIS A 28 -0.53 -2.12 -20.82
C HIS A 28 -1.42 -3.06 -19.97
N LYS A 29 -1.60 -4.30 -20.41
CA LYS A 29 -2.52 -5.28 -19.79
C LYS A 29 -2.31 -5.45 -18.29
N VAL A 30 -1.05 -5.53 -17.84
CA VAL A 30 -0.70 -5.73 -16.43
C VAL A 30 -1.05 -4.48 -15.60
N ASP A 31 -0.78 -3.29 -16.11
CA ASP A 31 -1.10 -2.05 -15.39
C ASP A 31 -2.62 -1.83 -15.27
N VAL A 32 -3.38 -2.16 -16.32
CA VAL A 32 -4.85 -2.14 -16.28
C VAL A 32 -5.38 -3.19 -15.31
N ALA A 33 -4.80 -4.38 -15.25
CA ALA A 33 -5.17 -5.41 -14.27
C ALA A 33 -4.87 -4.97 -12.83
N LEU A 34 -3.73 -4.33 -12.60
CA LEU A 34 -3.38 -3.73 -11.30
C LEU A 34 -4.35 -2.61 -10.92
N TRP A 35 -4.71 -1.73 -11.86
CA TRP A 35 -5.71 -0.69 -11.64
C TRP A 35 -7.08 -1.29 -11.30
N THR A 36 -7.52 -2.31 -12.03
CA THR A 36 -8.80 -2.99 -11.81
C THR A 36 -8.84 -3.67 -10.44
N THR A 37 -7.80 -4.42 -10.07
CA THR A 37 -7.75 -5.10 -8.77
C THR A 37 -7.74 -4.10 -7.61
N ARG A 38 -7.07 -2.94 -7.75
CA ARG A 38 -7.13 -1.86 -6.75
C ARG A 38 -8.51 -1.22 -6.66
N LEU A 39 -9.17 -1.01 -7.78
CA LEU A 39 -10.57 -0.53 -7.81
C LEU A 39 -11.49 -1.50 -7.06
N LEU A 40 -11.33 -2.81 -7.28
CA LEU A 40 -12.06 -3.84 -6.54
C LEU A 40 -11.77 -3.77 -5.04
N THR A 41 -10.51 -3.60 -4.63
CA THR A 41 -10.14 -3.42 -3.22
C THR A 41 -10.87 -2.22 -2.60
N VAL A 42 -10.86 -1.07 -3.28
CA VAL A 42 -11.57 0.15 -2.84
C VAL A 42 -13.07 -0.12 -2.74
N PHE A 43 -13.67 -0.67 -3.80
CA PHE A 43 -15.10 -0.97 -3.86
C PHE A 43 -15.56 -1.91 -2.75
N PHE A 44 -14.87 -3.04 -2.55
CA PHE A 44 -15.23 -3.99 -1.49
C PHE A 44 -14.98 -3.42 -0.09
N THR A 45 -14.02 -2.51 0.08
CA THR A 45 -13.81 -1.82 1.35
C THR A 45 -15.00 -0.91 1.66
N LEU A 46 -15.49 -0.17 0.65
CA LEU A 46 -16.69 0.65 0.83
C LEU A 46 -17.93 -0.22 1.11
N ALA A 47 -18.09 -1.34 0.39
CA ALA A 47 -19.19 -2.29 0.63
C ALA A 47 -19.13 -2.96 2.02
N TYR A 48 -17.94 -3.10 2.61
CA TYR A 48 -17.77 -3.58 3.99
C TYR A 48 -18.35 -2.59 5.01
N PHE A 49 -18.10 -1.29 4.84
CA PHE A 49 -18.58 -0.25 5.77
C PHE A 49 -20.01 0.22 5.49
N ILE A 50 -20.41 0.20 4.23
CA ILE A 50 -21.72 0.63 3.74
C ILE A 50 -22.37 -0.58 3.06
N PRO A 51 -23.02 -1.48 3.84
CA PRO A 51 -23.54 -2.74 3.33
C PRO A 51 -24.88 -2.54 2.60
N VAL A 52 -24.87 -1.74 1.53
CA VAL A 52 -26.02 -1.56 0.64
C VAL A 52 -26.15 -2.77 -0.30
N PHE A 53 -25.02 -3.39 -0.67
CA PHE A 53 -24.96 -4.51 -1.60
C PHE A 53 -24.18 -5.70 -1.00
N GLY A 54 -24.89 -6.59 -0.29
CA GLY A 54 -24.37 -7.89 0.15
C GLY A 54 -23.89 -7.96 1.61
N ASN A 55 -23.31 -9.10 1.97
CA ASN A 55 -22.89 -9.39 3.34
C ASN A 55 -21.52 -8.73 3.64
N PRO A 56 -21.40 -7.85 4.66
CA PRO A 56 -20.14 -7.23 5.06
C PRO A 56 -19.02 -8.25 5.31
N TYR A 57 -19.34 -9.38 5.93
CA TYR A 57 -18.37 -10.45 6.19
C TYR A 57 -17.72 -10.95 4.88
N ASN A 58 -18.51 -11.15 3.84
CA ASN A 58 -17.99 -11.55 2.52
C ASN A 58 -17.18 -10.43 1.86
N ALA A 59 -17.57 -9.17 2.07
CA ALA A 59 -16.85 -8.01 1.55
C ALA A 59 -15.43 -7.95 2.13
N TYR A 60 -15.25 -8.19 3.44
CA TYR A 60 -13.94 -8.25 4.10
C TYR A 60 -12.94 -9.16 3.38
N TYR A 61 -13.33 -10.42 3.13
CA TYR A 61 -12.46 -11.37 2.46
C TYR A 61 -12.21 -11.02 1.00
N LYS A 62 -13.20 -10.41 0.32
CA LYS A 62 -13.01 -9.90 -1.05
C LYS A 62 -12.00 -8.76 -1.11
N VAL A 63 -11.94 -7.88 -0.10
CA VAL A 63 -10.89 -6.85 0.00
C VAL A 63 -9.51 -7.50 0.05
N LEU A 64 -9.32 -8.48 0.94
CA LEU A 64 -8.03 -9.15 1.10
C LEU A 64 -7.64 -9.98 -0.12
N MET A 65 -8.59 -10.66 -0.77
CA MET A 65 -8.34 -11.39 -2.02
C MET A 65 -7.97 -10.44 -3.17
N ALA A 66 -8.66 -9.31 -3.30
CA ALA A 66 -8.34 -8.30 -4.31
C ALA A 66 -6.93 -7.72 -4.08
N ASN A 67 -6.57 -7.44 -2.83
CA ASN A 67 -5.22 -6.98 -2.47
C ASN A 67 -4.16 -8.07 -2.72
N ALA A 68 -4.43 -9.33 -2.38
CA ALA A 68 -3.55 -10.45 -2.70
C ALA A 68 -3.31 -10.57 -4.22
N ALA A 69 -4.36 -10.39 -5.03
CA ALA A 69 -4.26 -10.37 -6.48
C ALA A 69 -3.42 -9.17 -6.97
N THR A 70 -3.63 -7.96 -6.43
CA THR A 70 -2.77 -6.80 -6.73
C THR A 70 -1.31 -7.09 -6.40
N SER A 71 -1.04 -7.66 -5.24
CA SER A 71 0.31 -8.05 -4.81
C SER A 71 0.95 -9.08 -5.72
N ALA A 72 0.23 -10.12 -6.12
CA ALA A 72 0.72 -11.16 -7.02
C ALA A 72 1.01 -10.61 -8.42
N LEU A 73 0.11 -9.80 -8.98
CA LEU A 73 0.32 -9.13 -10.27
C LEU A 73 1.53 -8.18 -10.21
N ARG A 74 1.68 -7.44 -9.11
CA ARG A 74 2.81 -6.52 -8.92
C ARG A 74 4.13 -7.26 -8.79
N LEU A 75 4.14 -8.43 -8.16
CA LEU A 75 5.31 -9.31 -8.14
C LEU A 75 5.66 -9.81 -9.53
N HIS A 76 4.68 -10.28 -10.30
CA HIS A 76 4.89 -10.70 -11.69
C HIS A 76 5.46 -9.56 -12.55
N GLN A 77 4.97 -8.33 -12.37
CA GLN A 77 5.48 -7.15 -13.06
C GLN A 77 6.94 -6.83 -12.70
N ARG A 78 7.34 -7.02 -11.43
CA ARG A 78 8.66 -6.62 -10.92
C ARG A 78 9.74 -7.68 -11.07
N LEU A 79 9.35 -8.95 -11.08
CA LEU A 79 10.25 -10.09 -11.19
C LEU A 79 9.84 -10.93 -12.40
N PRO A 80 10.11 -10.44 -13.63
CA PRO A 80 9.84 -11.20 -14.84
C PRO A 80 10.73 -12.44 -14.89
N GLY A 81 10.16 -13.59 -15.22
CA GLY A 81 10.88 -14.87 -15.28
C GLY A 81 11.04 -15.52 -13.90
N VAL A 82 10.17 -16.48 -13.60
CA VAL A 82 10.25 -17.27 -12.37
C VAL A 82 11.42 -18.24 -12.47
N SER A 83 12.37 -18.15 -11.54
CA SER A 83 13.46 -19.11 -11.41
C SER A 83 13.51 -19.65 -9.99
N PHE A 84 13.62 -20.97 -9.84
CA PHE A 84 13.66 -21.62 -8.54
C PHE A 84 15.10 -21.69 -8.03
N ASN A 85 15.69 -20.53 -7.76
CA ASN A 85 17.01 -20.43 -7.16
C ASN A 85 16.99 -19.51 -5.92
N ARG A 86 18.05 -19.60 -5.11
CA ARG A 86 18.19 -18.84 -3.87
C ARG A 86 18.18 -17.32 -4.11
N GLU A 87 18.73 -16.88 -5.23
CA GLU A 87 18.82 -15.47 -5.58
C GLU A 87 17.44 -14.89 -5.87
N PHE A 88 16.63 -15.56 -6.69
CA PHE A 88 15.26 -15.20 -6.98
C PHE A 88 14.41 -15.17 -5.71
N LEU A 89 14.54 -16.17 -4.84
CA LEU A 89 13.81 -16.20 -3.57
C LEU A 89 14.20 -15.02 -2.66
N SER A 90 15.50 -14.68 -2.60
CA SER A 90 15.98 -13.51 -1.86
C SER A 90 15.39 -12.19 -2.39
N ARG A 91 15.36 -12.03 -3.72
CA ARG A 91 14.73 -10.88 -4.38
C ARG A 91 13.22 -10.83 -4.11
N LEU A 92 12.54 -11.97 -4.23
CA LEU A 92 11.10 -12.12 -3.97
C LEU A 92 10.74 -11.69 -2.54
N LEU A 93 11.49 -12.16 -1.54
CA LEU A 93 11.24 -11.83 -0.14
C LEU A 93 11.62 -10.39 0.24
N THR A 94 12.33 -9.66 -0.62
CA THR A 94 12.65 -8.24 -0.41
C THR A 94 11.57 -7.32 -1.01
N GLU A 95 10.70 -7.84 -1.87
CA GLU A 95 9.65 -7.06 -2.52
C GLU A 95 8.48 -6.74 -1.57
N ASP A 96 8.12 -5.46 -1.46
CA ASP A 96 6.97 -5.00 -0.68
C ASP A 96 5.66 -5.73 -1.06
N SER A 97 5.51 -6.07 -2.34
CA SER A 97 4.33 -6.77 -2.84
C SER A 97 4.25 -8.20 -2.31
N CYS A 98 5.39 -8.86 -2.07
CA CYS A 98 5.43 -10.15 -1.39
C CYS A 98 5.02 -10.01 0.08
N HIS A 99 5.47 -8.97 0.76
CA HIS A 99 5.08 -8.72 2.16
C HIS A 99 3.56 -8.52 2.27
N TYR A 100 2.97 -7.73 1.37
CA TYR A 100 1.52 -7.50 1.32
C TYR A 100 0.71 -8.74 0.86
N LEU A 101 1.34 -9.66 0.12
CA LEU A 101 0.73 -10.96 -0.17
C LEU A 101 0.60 -11.78 1.12
N PHE A 102 1.69 -11.93 1.90
CA PHE A 102 1.65 -12.62 3.19
C PHE A 102 0.71 -11.93 4.19
N TYR A 103 0.71 -10.60 4.24
CA TYR A 103 -0.24 -9.81 5.02
C TYR A 103 -1.68 -10.25 4.75
N SER A 104 -2.06 -10.31 3.46
CA SER A 104 -3.42 -10.70 3.05
C SER A 104 -3.73 -12.15 3.45
N LEU A 105 -2.78 -13.08 3.29
CA LEU A 105 -2.95 -14.48 3.64
C LEU A 105 -3.17 -14.69 5.14
N ILE A 106 -2.44 -13.97 6.00
CA ILE A 106 -2.61 -14.04 7.46
C ILE A 106 -4.03 -13.59 7.84
N PHE A 107 -4.47 -12.44 7.31
CA PHE A 107 -5.77 -11.86 7.66
C PHE A 107 -6.96 -12.59 7.01
N LEU A 108 -6.72 -13.36 5.94
CA LEU A 108 -7.71 -14.28 5.36
C LEU A 108 -8.01 -15.47 6.29
N TYR A 109 -7.04 -15.91 7.09
CA TYR A 109 -7.15 -17.12 7.91
C TYR A 109 -7.62 -16.86 9.35
N VAL A 110 -7.64 -15.61 9.80
CA VAL A 110 -8.11 -15.22 11.15
C VAL A 110 -9.50 -14.60 11.11
N ALA A 111 -10.10 -14.38 12.28
CA ALA A 111 -11.36 -13.64 12.36
C ALA A 111 -11.20 -12.22 11.78
N PRO A 112 -12.25 -11.63 11.16
CA PRO A 112 -12.13 -10.33 10.50
C PRO A 112 -11.60 -9.23 11.42
N VAL A 113 -10.54 -8.56 10.94
CA VAL A 113 -9.90 -7.43 11.61
C VAL A 113 -10.10 -6.17 10.77
N THR A 114 -11.10 -5.36 11.10
CA THR A 114 -11.40 -4.11 10.36
C THR A 114 -10.18 -3.21 10.20
N PHE A 115 -9.36 -3.09 11.25
CA PHE A 115 -8.17 -2.24 11.23
C PHE A 115 -7.12 -2.69 10.20
N ALA A 116 -7.11 -3.98 9.82
CA ALA A 116 -6.23 -4.51 8.80
C ALA A 116 -6.61 -4.09 7.37
N LEU A 117 -7.83 -3.58 7.17
CA LEU A 117 -8.24 -3.08 5.85
C LEU A 117 -7.67 -1.69 5.56
N LEU A 118 -7.33 -0.91 6.60
CA LEU A 118 -6.88 0.48 6.45
C LEU A 118 -5.64 0.62 5.55
N PRO A 119 -4.50 -0.07 5.80
CA PRO A 119 -3.33 0.07 4.94
C PRO A 119 -3.58 -0.41 3.50
N VAL A 120 -4.34 -1.50 3.35
CA VAL A 120 -4.72 -2.10 2.06
C VAL A 120 -5.56 -1.14 1.21
N PHE A 121 -6.56 -0.52 1.83
CA PHE A 121 -7.43 0.46 1.21
C PHE A 121 -6.67 1.71 0.77
N LEU A 122 -5.85 2.27 1.67
CA LEU A 122 -5.11 3.50 1.39
C LEU A 122 -4.04 3.31 0.31
N PHE A 123 -3.32 2.18 0.30
CA PHE A 123 -2.40 1.85 -0.80
C PHE A 123 -3.13 1.70 -2.13
N SER A 124 -4.27 1.00 -2.12
CA SER A 124 -5.09 0.82 -3.32
C SER A 124 -5.61 2.16 -3.83
N MET A 125 -6.05 3.05 -2.94
CA MET A 125 -6.55 4.38 -3.28
C MET A 125 -5.48 5.25 -3.95
N ILE A 126 -4.28 5.37 -3.37
CA ILE A 126 -3.20 6.17 -3.97
C ILE A 126 -2.90 5.67 -5.39
N HIS A 127 -2.68 4.36 -5.54
CA HIS A 127 -2.24 3.82 -6.82
C HIS A 127 -3.37 3.72 -7.86
N PHE A 128 -4.61 3.56 -7.43
CA PHE A 128 -5.79 3.66 -8.29
C PHE A 128 -5.93 5.09 -8.80
N SER A 129 -5.84 6.08 -7.91
CA SER A 129 -5.88 7.50 -8.23
C SER A 129 -4.84 7.88 -9.28
N SER A 130 -3.57 7.55 -9.05
CA SER A 130 -2.50 7.92 -9.99
C SER A 130 -2.66 7.34 -11.39
N TYR A 131 -3.03 6.05 -11.51
CA TYR A 131 -3.26 5.48 -12.83
C TYR A 131 -4.55 6.00 -13.49
N SER A 132 -5.56 6.38 -12.69
CA SER A 132 -6.79 6.98 -13.20
C SER A 132 -6.55 8.35 -13.85
N LEU A 133 -5.58 9.15 -13.36
CA LEU A 133 -5.18 10.37 -14.09
C LEU A 133 -4.64 10.05 -15.47
N THR A 134 -3.75 9.07 -15.58
CA THR A 134 -3.22 8.64 -16.88
C THR A 134 -4.34 8.25 -17.85
N LEU A 135 -5.35 7.51 -17.37
CA LEU A 135 -6.51 7.15 -18.20
C LEU A 135 -7.38 8.36 -18.57
N LEU A 136 -7.57 9.30 -17.64
CA LEU A 136 -8.32 10.54 -17.88
C LEU A 136 -7.60 11.50 -18.85
N ASP A 137 -6.27 11.50 -18.84
CA ASP A 137 -5.48 12.31 -19.77
C ASP A 137 -5.57 11.75 -21.20
N LEU A 138 -5.60 10.43 -21.36
CA LEU A 138 -5.82 9.76 -22.64
C LEU A 138 -7.23 10.02 -23.21
N MET A 139 -8.23 10.15 -22.33
CA MET A 139 -9.62 10.46 -22.71
C MET A 139 -9.85 11.91 -23.13
N GLY A 140 -8.95 12.84 -22.78
CA GLY A 140 -8.98 14.25 -23.21
C GLY A 140 -9.37 15.25 -22.11
N HIS A 141 -8.93 16.50 -22.25
CA HIS A 141 -8.90 17.49 -21.15
C HIS A 141 -10.27 17.88 -20.54
N ASN A 142 -11.40 17.67 -21.23
CA ASN A 142 -12.73 18.00 -20.70
C ASN A 142 -13.46 16.81 -20.03
N SER A 143 -12.82 15.65 -19.91
CA SER A 143 -13.45 14.51 -19.24
C SER A 143 -13.45 14.70 -17.72
N TRP A 144 -14.64 14.85 -17.13
CA TRP A 144 -14.93 14.62 -15.70
C TRP A 144 -14.02 15.41 -14.73
N TRP A 145 -14.12 16.75 -14.78
CA TRP A 145 -13.39 17.67 -13.92
C TRP A 145 -13.45 17.32 -12.42
N GLY A 146 -14.61 16.86 -11.94
CA GLY A 146 -14.80 16.49 -10.52
C GLY A 146 -13.98 15.26 -10.12
N ALA A 147 -13.89 14.25 -10.99
CA ALA A 147 -13.05 13.08 -10.75
C ALA A 147 -11.57 13.47 -10.69
N ARG A 148 -11.12 14.35 -11.60
CA ARG A 148 -9.75 14.88 -11.60
C ARG A 148 -9.40 15.62 -10.31
N LEU A 149 -10.31 16.45 -9.79
CA LEU A 149 -10.11 17.18 -8.54
C LEU A 149 -9.95 16.22 -7.35
N LEU A 150 -10.81 15.20 -7.25
CA LEU A 150 -10.72 14.23 -6.15
C LEU A 150 -9.43 13.42 -6.23
N ILE A 151 -9.05 13.01 -7.44
CA ILE A 151 -7.83 12.24 -7.67
C ILE A 151 -6.59 13.08 -7.34
N SER A 152 -6.53 14.33 -7.79
CA SER A 152 -5.40 15.23 -7.50
C SER A 152 -5.30 15.56 -6.01
N LEU A 153 -6.42 15.63 -5.29
CA LEU A 153 -6.42 15.79 -3.82
C LEU A 153 -5.79 14.57 -3.12
N VAL A 154 -6.13 13.36 -3.57
CA VAL A 154 -5.51 12.13 -3.04
C VAL A 154 -4.01 12.12 -3.30
N GLU A 155 -3.57 12.52 -4.50
CA GLU A 155 -2.15 12.60 -4.82
C GLU A 155 -1.42 13.67 -4.01
N PHE A 156 -2.04 14.84 -3.81
CA PHE A 156 -1.52 15.91 -2.97
C PHE A 156 -1.32 15.43 -1.51
N GLN A 157 -2.25 14.63 -1.00
CA GLN A 157 -2.18 14.05 0.35
C GLN A 157 -1.41 12.73 0.42
N SER A 158 -0.84 12.24 -0.68
CA SER A 158 -0.17 10.93 -0.75
C SER A 158 0.87 10.71 0.34
N ARG A 159 1.68 11.73 0.65
CA ARG A 159 2.68 11.68 1.74
C ARG A 159 2.04 11.42 3.10
N ASN A 160 0.95 12.12 3.41
CA ASN A 160 0.25 11.97 4.68
C ASN A 160 -0.46 10.61 4.75
N ILE A 161 -1.02 10.15 3.63
CA ILE A 161 -1.62 8.82 3.51
C ILE A 161 -0.56 7.74 3.76
N LEU A 162 0.63 7.84 3.16
CA LEU A 162 1.73 6.87 3.37
C LEU A 162 2.21 6.85 4.83
N ARG A 163 2.25 8.01 5.50
CA ARG A 163 2.51 8.09 6.95
C ARG A 163 1.41 7.40 7.76
N LEU A 164 0.14 7.62 7.41
CA LEU A 164 -0.99 6.95 8.07
C LEU A 164 -0.95 5.43 7.87
N ILE A 165 -0.56 4.95 6.68
CA ILE A 165 -0.35 3.53 6.43
C ILE A 165 0.75 2.99 7.35
N ALA A 166 1.93 3.61 7.36
CA ALA A 166 3.03 3.20 8.23
C ALA A 166 2.62 3.17 9.71
N PHE A 167 1.89 4.19 10.17
CA PHE A 167 1.35 4.23 11.52
C PHE A 167 0.40 3.04 11.79
N SER A 168 -0.54 2.76 10.87
CA SER A 168 -1.46 1.63 11.01
C SER A 168 -0.75 0.27 11.03
N GLU A 169 0.29 0.08 10.20
CA GLU A 169 1.12 -1.13 10.19
C GLU A 169 1.81 -1.35 11.55
N ILE A 170 2.33 -0.27 12.16
CA ILE A 170 3.00 -0.35 13.46
C ILE A 170 2.02 -0.74 14.57
N PHE A 171 0.85 -0.10 14.61
CA PHE A 171 -0.16 -0.36 15.65
C PHE A 171 -0.89 -1.70 15.50
N LEU A 172 -0.91 -2.27 14.29
CA LEU A 172 -1.45 -3.61 14.08
C LEU A 172 -0.62 -4.68 14.81
N MET A 173 0.68 -4.48 15.03
CA MET A 173 1.51 -5.46 15.73
C MET A 173 1.03 -5.75 17.17
N PRO A 174 0.95 -4.77 18.09
CA PRO A 174 0.39 -5.03 19.42
C PRO A 174 -1.08 -5.49 19.35
N TYR A 175 -1.84 -5.04 18.35
CA TYR A 175 -3.22 -5.50 18.14
C TYR A 175 -3.28 -7.01 17.82
N THR A 176 -2.36 -7.54 17.01
CA THR A 176 -2.32 -8.99 16.72
C THR A 176 -2.05 -9.84 17.97
N VAL A 177 -1.30 -9.31 18.94
CA VAL A 177 -1.08 -9.96 20.24
C VAL A 177 -2.38 -9.97 21.05
N ILE A 178 -3.12 -8.87 21.06
CA ILE A 178 -4.43 -8.78 21.73
C ILE A 178 -5.42 -9.80 21.13
N LEU A 179 -5.42 -9.99 19.81
CA LEU A 179 -6.30 -10.95 19.14
C LEU A 179 -6.11 -12.40 19.62
N ILE A 180 -4.88 -12.78 20.00
CA ILE A 180 -4.62 -14.11 20.58
C ILE A 180 -5.34 -14.24 21.92
N PHE A 181 -5.22 -13.25 22.80
CA PHE A 181 -5.89 -13.27 24.10
C PHE A 181 -7.42 -13.25 23.96
N MET A 182 -7.94 -12.68 22.88
CA MET A 182 -9.37 -12.72 22.55
C MET A 182 -9.82 -14.04 21.88
N GLY A 183 -8.91 -14.99 21.61
CA GLY A 183 -9.22 -16.23 20.89
C GLY A 183 -9.60 -16.04 19.42
N ARG A 184 -9.25 -14.90 18.82
CA ARG A 184 -9.61 -14.51 17.44
C ARG A 184 -8.50 -14.76 16.42
N ALA A 185 -7.31 -15.11 16.88
CA ALA A 185 -6.14 -15.41 16.07
C ALA A 185 -5.30 -16.54 16.70
N GLY A 186 -4.59 -17.30 15.87
CA GLY A 186 -3.63 -18.29 16.35
C GLY A 186 -2.28 -17.68 16.72
N LEU A 187 -1.43 -18.45 17.41
CA LEU A 187 -0.08 -18.02 17.83
C LEU A 187 0.83 -17.62 16.65
N LEU A 188 0.57 -18.16 15.46
CA LEU A 188 1.33 -17.88 14.25
C LEU A 188 1.12 -16.43 13.75
N THR A 189 -0.05 -15.85 13.99
CA THR A 189 -0.45 -14.52 13.47
C THR A 189 0.54 -13.40 13.84
N PRO A 190 0.85 -13.12 15.12
CA PRO A 190 1.81 -12.07 15.46
C PRO A 190 3.24 -12.38 15.00
N PHE A 191 3.62 -13.66 14.88
CA PHE A 191 4.96 -14.03 14.42
C PHE A 191 5.16 -13.68 12.95
N VAL A 192 4.20 -14.07 12.10
CA VAL A 192 4.26 -13.71 10.67
C VAL A 192 4.05 -12.20 10.50
N TYR A 193 3.18 -11.58 11.31
CA TYR A 193 2.98 -10.12 11.28
C TYR A 193 4.24 -9.35 11.69
N TYR A 194 4.98 -9.83 12.69
CA TYR A 194 6.27 -9.27 13.08
C TYR A 194 7.27 -9.35 11.92
N HIS A 195 7.33 -10.48 11.21
CA HIS A 195 8.20 -10.62 10.05
C HIS A 195 7.80 -9.66 8.91
N PHE A 196 6.51 -9.51 8.65
CA PHE A 196 5.98 -8.48 7.73
C PHE A 196 6.46 -7.09 8.15
N LEU A 197 6.27 -6.69 9.41
CA LEU A 197 6.62 -5.36 9.88
C LEU A 197 8.14 -5.11 9.82
N MET A 198 8.94 -6.13 10.13
CA MET A 198 10.40 -6.12 10.02
C MET A 198 10.85 -5.92 8.58
N GLN A 199 10.21 -6.60 7.63
CA GLN A 199 10.49 -6.43 6.21
C GLN A 199 10.11 -5.02 5.73
N ARG A 200 8.97 -4.50 6.18
CA ARG A 200 8.53 -3.11 5.89
C ARG A 200 9.50 -2.08 6.46
N TYR A 201 10.01 -2.28 7.66
CA TYR A 201 11.05 -1.44 8.26
C TYR A 201 12.34 -1.43 7.43
N ASN A 202 12.71 -2.58 6.86
CA ASN A 202 13.91 -2.74 6.03
C ASN A 202 13.71 -2.40 4.55
N SER A 203 12.48 -2.04 4.14
CA SER A 203 12.18 -1.74 2.74
C SER A 203 12.98 -0.53 2.26
N GLN A 204 13.72 -0.72 1.17
CA GLN A 204 14.48 0.36 0.53
C GLN A 204 13.59 1.31 -0.26
N ARG A 205 12.45 0.83 -0.76
CA ARG A 205 11.54 1.61 -1.60
C ARG A 205 10.56 2.46 -0.80
N ASN A 206 10.23 2.03 0.41
CA ASN A 206 9.29 2.72 1.27
C ASN A 206 9.94 3.05 2.63
N PRO A 207 10.43 4.29 2.82
CA PRO A 207 11.06 4.71 4.07
C PRO A 207 10.06 5.07 5.17
N TYR A 208 8.75 5.13 4.88
CA TYR A 208 7.75 5.71 5.79
C TYR A 208 7.58 4.90 7.07
N THR A 209 7.66 3.57 7.04
CA THR A 209 7.60 2.72 8.24
C THR A 209 8.76 3.03 9.18
N ARG A 210 10.00 3.10 8.67
CA ARG A 210 11.18 3.46 9.46
C ARG A 210 11.08 4.88 10.03
N ASN A 211 10.68 5.85 9.21
CA ASN A 211 10.52 7.24 9.65
C ASN A 211 9.45 7.35 10.73
N MET A 212 8.32 6.63 10.59
CA MET A 212 7.26 6.63 11.59
C MET A 212 7.72 6.00 12.92
N PHE A 213 8.50 4.93 12.90
CA PHE A 213 9.12 4.40 14.12
C PHE A 213 10.02 5.43 14.82
N GLN A 214 10.80 6.20 14.06
CA GLN A 214 11.63 7.28 14.59
C GLN A 214 10.78 8.42 15.18
N GLU A 215 9.76 8.87 14.45
CA GLU A 215 8.81 9.91 14.90
C GLU A 215 8.07 9.48 16.18
N LEU A 216 7.58 8.24 16.24
CA LEU A 216 6.94 7.67 17.42
C LEU A 216 7.90 7.62 18.59
N ARG A 217 9.14 7.15 18.38
CA ARG A 217 10.16 7.13 19.44
C ARG A 217 10.40 8.52 20.02
N ILE A 218 10.68 9.51 19.17
CA ILE A 218 10.94 10.91 19.60
C ILE A 218 9.72 11.47 20.34
N THR A 219 8.52 11.18 19.85
CA THR A 219 7.26 11.62 20.48
C THR A 219 7.08 10.99 21.85
N LEU A 220 7.29 9.68 21.98
CA LEU A 220 7.17 8.96 23.25
C LEU A 220 8.21 9.41 24.27
N GLU A 221 9.46 9.59 23.87
CA GLU A 221 10.53 10.14 24.71
C GLU A 221 10.23 11.58 25.14
N GLY A 222 9.78 12.43 24.20
CA GLY A 222 9.40 13.81 24.48
C GLY A 222 8.20 13.92 25.43
N VAL A 223 7.23 13.02 25.31
CA VAL A 223 6.10 12.92 26.25
C VAL A 223 6.59 12.45 27.61
N ALA A 224 7.40 11.40 27.69
CA ALA A 224 7.95 10.86 28.93
C ALA A 224 8.78 11.88 29.73
N ASN A 225 9.44 12.82 29.06
CA ASN A 225 10.27 13.86 29.65
C ASN A 225 9.52 15.13 30.09
N LYS A 226 8.19 15.18 29.97
CA LYS A 226 7.41 16.34 30.45
C LYS A 226 7.49 16.46 31.98
N PRO A 227 7.60 17.70 32.53
CA PRO A 227 7.82 17.92 33.97
C PRO A 227 6.71 17.38 34.86
N ASN A 228 5.46 17.34 34.37
CA ASN A 228 4.29 16.89 35.14
C ASN A 228 3.92 15.42 34.87
N MET A 229 4.83 14.60 34.34
CA MET A 229 4.54 13.22 33.96
C MET A 229 4.57 12.27 35.18
N PRO A 230 3.50 11.52 35.48
CA PRO A 230 3.51 10.52 36.55
C PRO A 230 4.60 9.46 36.31
N GLY A 231 5.33 9.08 37.37
CA GLY A 231 6.47 8.17 37.26
C GLY A 231 6.13 6.81 36.62
N ILE A 232 4.92 6.29 36.88
CA ILE A 232 4.43 5.04 36.28
C ILE A 232 4.31 5.16 34.76
N VAL A 233 3.71 6.26 34.28
CA VAL A 233 3.53 6.50 32.84
C VAL A 233 4.88 6.68 32.16
N ARG A 234 5.77 7.48 32.75
CA ARG A 234 7.14 7.66 32.25
C ARG A 234 7.87 6.32 32.11
N ASN A 235 7.84 5.49 33.16
CA ASN A 235 8.51 4.19 33.14
C ASN A 235 7.90 3.25 32.09
N ALA A 236 6.57 3.25 31.94
CA ALA A 236 5.90 2.46 30.91
C ALA A 236 6.31 2.89 29.50
N LEU A 237 6.31 4.21 29.22
CA LEU A 237 6.72 4.75 27.91
C LEU A 237 8.18 4.41 27.57
N MET A 238 9.09 4.63 28.50
CA MET A 238 10.50 4.28 28.31
C MET A 238 10.72 2.78 28.12
N SER A 239 9.93 1.94 28.81
CA SER A 239 9.98 0.48 28.64
C SER A 239 9.50 0.06 27.24
N ILE A 240 8.43 0.67 26.72
CA ILE A 240 7.93 0.42 25.37
C ILE A 240 9.00 0.82 24.33
N VAL A 241 9.62 1.98 24.49
CA VAL A 241 10.70 2.45 23.60
C VAL A 241 11.88 1.47 23.65
N ALA A 242 12.34 1.11 24.86
CA ALA A 242 13.45 0.18 25.03
C ALA A 242 13.16 -1.20 24.41
N PHE A 243 11.95 -1.73 24.62
CA PHE A 243 11.52 -3.00 24.04
C PHE A 243 11.49 -2.94 22.51
N THR A 244 10.89 -1.89 21.95
CA THR A 244 10.81 -1.71 20.48
C THR A 244 12.20 -1.56 19.86
N CYS A 245 13.09 -0.79 20.49
CA CYS A 245 14.47 -0.61 20.03
C CYS A 245 15.29 -1.91 20.11
N ARG A 246 15.02 -2.80 21.07
CA ARG A 246 15.66 -4.13 21.13
C ARG A 246 15.26 -5.04 19.98
N LEU A 247 14.04 -4.88 19.47
CA LEU A 247 13.53 -5.65 18.34
C LEU A 247 13.92 -5.05 16.98
N ALA A 248 14.32 -3.78 16.95
CA ALA A 248 14.72 -3.10 15.73
C ALA A 248 16.05 -3.68 15.19
N PRO A 249 16.17 -3.88 13.86
CA PRO A 249 17.43 -4.27 13.25
C PRO A 249 18.46 -3.14 13.39
N PRO A 250 19.77 -3.47 13.39
CA PRO A 250 20.82 -2.47 13.39
C PRO A 250 20.63 -1.51 12.21
N GLN A 251 20.69 -0.20 12.49
CA GLN A 251 20.53 0.82 11.48
C GLN A 251 21.63 0.64 10.42
N ARG A 252 21.24 0.40 9.16
CA ARG A 252 22.20 0.44 8.05
C ARG A 252 22.69 1.88 7.94
N PRO A 253 24.01 2.14 7.96
CA PRO A 253 24.52 3.50 7.77
C PRO A 253 23.98 4.05 6.44
N ALA A 254 23.53 5.30 6.47
CA ALA A 254 23.07 5.98 5.27
C ALA A 254 24.21 5.96 4.25
N GLN A 255 24.02 5.24 3.13
CA GLN A 255 24.90 5.38 1.97
C GLN A 255 24.71 6.82 1.47
N GLN A 256 25.74 7.64 1.66
CA GLN A 256 25.88 8.95 1.06
C GLN A 256 26.04 8.82 -0.46
#